data_AF-A0A8C0H9N1-F1
#
_entry.id   AF-A0A8C0H9N1-F1
#
_cell.length_a   1.000
_cell.length_b   1.000
_cell.length_c   1.000
_cell.angle_alpha   90.00
_cell.angle_beta   90.00
_cell.angle_gamma   90.00
#
_symmetry.space_group_name_H-M   'P 1'
#
loop_
_entity.id
_entity.type
_entity.pdbx_description
1 polymer ?
#
loop_
_entity_poly.entity_id
_entity_poly.type
_entity_poly.pdbx_seq_one_letter_code
_entity_poly.pdbx_strand_id
1 'polypeptide(L)'
;MKIKILKDLDFIMRYKGVSEFWIGLKRVSAQLWQWKNGEQFNNLFTVRGEGNCTYLSDDFATSSWCSTKHYWICSKPDGMRREDTMPGD
;
A
#
# COMPACT_ATOMS: atom_id res chain seq x y z
N MET A 1 0.52 1.83 -3.47
CA MET A 1 -0.34 2.99 -3.13
C MET A 1 0.09 3.62 -1.82
N LYS A 2 0.00 4.95 -1.70
CA LYS A 2 0.14 5.66 -0.42
C LYS A 2 -1.25 6.04 0.10
N ILE A 3 -1.52 5.74 1.36
CA ILE A 3 -2.77 6.10 2.05
C ILE A 3 -2.48 7.36 2.86
N LYS A 4 -3.23 8.45 2.62
CA LYS A 4 -2.97 9.74 3.28
C LYS A 4 -3.88 9.97 4.47
N ILE A 5 -5.14 9.56 4.38
CA ILE A 5 -6.16 9.72 5.41
C ILE A 5 -6.99 8.44 5.56
N LEU A 6 -7.68 8.28 6.70
CA LEU A 6 -8.53 7.12 6.95
C LEU A 6 -9.62 6.92 5.89
N LYS A 7 -10.17 8.02 5.34
CA LYS A 7 -11.15 7.94 4.23
C LYS A 7 -10.59 7.25 2.98
N ASP A 8 -9.29 7.39 2.69
CA ASP A 8 -8.65 6.67 1.59
C ASP A 8 -8.61 5.17 1.89
N LEU A 9 -8.28 4.79 3.13
CA LEU A 9 -8.28 3.40 3.57
C LEU A 9 -9.69 2.81 3.47
N ASP A 10 -10.70 3.49 4.01
CA ASP A 10 -12.09 3.04 3.96
C ASP A 10 -12.59 2.85 2.53
N PHE A 11 -12.24 3.78 1.63
CA PHE A 11 -12.53 3.66 0.21
C PHE A 11 -11.90 2.39 -0.37
N ILE A 12 -10.60 2.17 -0.15
CA ILE A 12 -9.91 1.00 -0.69
C ILE A 12 -10.52 -0.30 -0.13
N MET A 13 -10.72 -0.37 1.18
CA MET A 13 -11.28 -1.55 1.84
C MET A 13 -12.68 -1.89 1.32
N ARG A 14 -13.51 -0.88 1.04
CA ARG A 14 -14.83 -1.06 0.45
C ARG A 14 -14.80 -1.60 -0.98
N TYR A 15 -13.80 -1.22 -1.79
CA TYR A 15 -13.78 -1.53 -3.23
C TYR A 15 -12.79 -2.63 -3.63
N LYS A 16 -11.84 -3.02 -2.77
CA LYS A 16 -10.85 -4.06 -3.10
C LYS A 16 -11.48 -5.45 -3.25
N GLY A 17 -12.63 -5.71 -2.63
CA GLY A 17 -13.24 -7.04 -2.56
C GLY A 17 -12.52 -7.99 -1.61
N VAL A 18 -12.57 -9.29 -1.90
CA VAL A 18 -11.97 -10.37 -1.07
C VAL A 18 -10.48 -10.60 -1.32
N SER A 19 -9.92 -9.94 -2.34
CA SER A 19 -8.51 -10.14 -2.68
C SER A 19 -7.59 -9.34 -1.76
N GLU A 20 -6.36 -9.83 -1.64
CA GLU A 20 -5.30 -9.21 -0.88
C GLU A 20 -4.44 -8.32 -1.78
N PHE A 21 -4.19 -7.10 -1.33
CA PHE A 21 -3.49 -6.12 -2.15
C PHE A 21 -2.31 -5.48 -1.41
N TRP A 22 -1.14 -5.56 -2.04
CA TRP A 22 0.03 -4.81 -1.65
C TRP A 22 -0.22 -3.30 -1.69
N ILE A 23 0.21 -2.63 -0.62
CA ILE A 23 0.33 -1.18 -0.57
C ILE A 23 1.81 -0.77 -0.57
N GLY A 24 2.05 0.51 -0.83
CA GLY A 24 3.41 1.04 -0.97
C GLY A 24 4.11 1.28 0.37
N LEU A 25 3.82 0.48 1.39
CA LEU A 25 4.33 0.63 2.76
C LEU A 25 5.27 -0.53 3.10
N LYS A 26 6.52 -0.20 3.47
CA LYS A 26 7.56 -1.16 3.83
C LYS A 26 8.10 -0.90 5.23
N ARG A 27 8.52 -1.96 5.91
CA ARG A 27 9.22 -1.91 7.19
C ARG A 27 10.69 -1.62 6.92
N VAL A 28 11.23 -0.58 7.56
CA VAL A 28 12.64 -0.21 7.49
C VAL A 28 13.39 -0.69 8.73
N SER A 29 12.72 -0.69 9.89
CA SER A 29 13.25 -1.25 11.14
C SER A 29 12.12 -1.79 12.00
N ALA A 30 12.44 -2.36 13.16
CA ALA A 30 11.48 -3.02 14.04
C ALA A 30 10.21 -2.19 14.35
N GLN A 31 10.27 -0.87 14.32
CA GLN A 31 9.10 -0.01 14.58
C GLN A 31 8.85 1.03 13.50
N LEU A 32 9.70 1.11 12.47
CA LEU A 32 9.65 2.20 11.51
C LEU A 32 9.15 1.71 10.15
N TRP A 33 8.04 2.30 9.72
CA TRP A 33 7.43 2.06 8.42
C TRP A 33 7.64 3.26 7.51
N GLN A 34 7.87 3.01 6.23
CA GLN A 34 8.15 4.03 5.24
C GLN A 34 7.37 3.76 3.95
N TRP A 35 6.87 4.82 3.34
CA TRP A 35 6.23 4.78 2.04
C TRP A 35 7.28 4.65 0.92
N LYS A 36 6.85 4.19 -0.27
CA LYS A 36 7.73 4.05 -1.45
C LYS A 36 8.49 5.35 -1.81
N ASN A 37 7.91 6.52 -1.53
CA ASN A 37 8.51 7.82 -1.80
C ASN A 37 9.50 8.30 -0.72
N GLY A 38 9.81 7.48 0.29
CA GLY A 38 10.73 7.82 1.36
C GLY A 38 10.09 8.53 2.56
N GLU A 39 8.81 8.90 2.47
CA GLU A 39 8.11 9.49 3.61
C GLU A 39 7.87 8.47 4.72
N GLN A 40 8.01 8.89 5.98
CA GLN A 40 7.68 8.05 7.13
C GLN A 40 6.18 7.84 7.24
N PHE A 41 5.79 6.66 7.71
CA PHE A 41 4.42 6.35 8.05
C PHE A 41 4.02 7.08 9.33
N ASN A 42 2.87 7.72 9.29
CA ASN A 42 2.29 8.47 10.40
C ASN A 42 1.41 7.61 11.31
N ASN A 43 1.51 6.29 11.25
CA ASN A 43 0.77 5.35 12.10
C ASN A 43 -0.76 5.55 12.09
N LEU A 44 -1.33 5.94 10.94
CA LEU A 44 -2.78 6.14 10.75
C LEU A 44 -3.60 4.87 11.05
N PHE A 45 -3.00 3.70 10.82
CA PHE A 45 -3.60 2.41 11.04
C PHE A 45 -2.54 1.44 11.56
N THR A 46 -2.98 0.42 12.29
CA THR A 46 -2.09 -0.62 12.79
C THR A 46 -1.79 -1.62 11.68
N VAL A 47 -0.50 -1.88 11.45
CA VAL A 47 -0.05 -2.98 10.60
C VAL A 47 0.25 -4.18 11.48
N ARG A 48 -0.46 -5.28 11.24
CA ARG A 48 -0.23 -6.56 11.94
C ARG A 48 0.87 -7.38 11.24
N GLY A 49 1.38 -8.39 11.93
CA GLY A 49 2.37 -9.32 11.38
C GLY A 49 3.82 -8.84 11.52
N GLU A 50 4.74 -9.72 11.13
CA GLU A 50 6.19 -9.52 11.29
C GLU A 50 6.90 -9.27 9.95
N GLY A 51 6.12 -9.15 8.88
CA GLY A 51 6.59 -8.97 7.52
C GLY A 51 7.30 -7.64 7.26
N ASN A 52 7.98 -7.57 6.11
CA ASN A 52 8.66 -6.36 5.65
C ASN A 52 7.81 -5.56 4.67
N CYS A 53 6.86 -6.19 3.98
CA CYS A 53 5.95 -5.51 3.06
C CYS A 53 4.53 -5.57 3.62
N THR A 54 3.74 -4.51 3.37
CA THR A 54 2.37 -4.39 3.89
C THR A 54 1.34 -4.62 2.79
N TYR A 55 0.36 -5.48 3.06
CA TYR A 55 -0.82 -5.67 2.24
C TYR A 55 -2.10 -5.42 3.03
N LEU A 56 -3.18 -5.17 2.31
CA LEU A 56 -4.53 -5.08 2.84
C LEU A 56 -5.18 -6.45 2.68
N SER A 57 -5.51 -7.08 3.82
CA SER A 57 -6.35 -8.27 3.90
C SER A 57 -7.81 -7.86 4.09
N ASP A 58 -8.72 -8.77 4.45
CA ASP A 58 -10.17 -8.54 4.47
C ASP A 58 -10.59 -7.30 5.25
N ASP A 59 -10.15 -7.17 6.51
CA ASP A 59 -10.57 -6.07 7.39
C ASP A 59 -9.41 -5.24 7.97
N PHE A 60 -8.16 -5.62 7.67
CA PHE A 60 -7.00 -4.98 8.29
C PHE A 60 -5.76 -4.99 7.40
N ALA A 61 -4.86 -4.05 7.69
CA ALA A 61 -3.52 -4.04 7.13
C ALA A 61 -2.62 -5.03 7.89
N THR A 62 -1.92 -5.87 7.15
CA THR A 62 -0.98 -6.85 7.71
C THR A 62 0.26 -6.93 6.84
N SER A 63 1.30 -7.55 7.36
CA SER A 63 2.60 -7.62 6.72
C SER A 63 3.04 -9.06 6.49
N SER A 64 3.70 -9.30 5.36
CA SER A 64 4.31 -10.58 5.01
C SER A 64 5.67 -10.34 4.33
N TRP A 65 6.32 -11.43 3.93
CA TRP A 65 7.51 -11.37 3.09
C TRP A 65 7.18 -10.83 1.72
N CYS A 66 8.00 -9.90 1.23
CA CYS A 66 7.80 -9.23 -0.04
C CYS A 66 7.83 -10.18 -1.26
N SER A 67 8.26 -11.42 -1.08
CA SER A 67 8.24 -12.48 -2.09
C SER A 67 6.87 -13.17 -2.24
N THR A 68 5.92 -12.92 -1.33
CA THR A 68 4.57 -13.48 -1.40
C THR A 68 3.78 -12.85 -2.54
N LYS A 69 2.99 -13.66 -3.23
CA LYS A 69 2.18 -13.23 -4.38
C LYS A 69 0.85 -12.68 -3.89
N HIS A 70 0.70 -11.37 -3.94
CA HIS A 70 -0.57 -10.68 -3.77
C HIS A 70 -0.77 -9.69 -4.93
N TYR A 71 -2.00 -9.23 -5.15
CA TYR A 71 -2.28 -8.18 -6.12
C TYR A 71 -1.69 -6.84 -5.63
N TRP A 72 -1.69 -5.80 -6.46
CA TRP A 72 -1.19 -4.49 -6.05
C TRP A 72 -2.16 -3.38 -6.41
N ILE A 73 -2.22 -2.36 -5.55
CA ILE A 73 -2.95 -1.12 -5.86
C ILE A 73 -1.94 0.02 -6.05
N CYS A 74 -2.08 0.72 -7.17
CA CYS A 74 -1.30 1.90 -7.50
C CYS A 74 -2.14 3.15 -7.27
N SER A 75 -1.49 4.21 -6.80
CA SER A 75 -2.09 5.54 -6.66
C SER A 75 -1.19 6.54 -7.36
N LYS A 76 -1.77 7.44 -8.15
CA LYS A 76 -1.08 8.58 -8.73
C LYS A 76 -1.64 9.88 -8.12
N PRO A 77 -0.84 10.95 -8.03
CA PRO A 77 -1.36 12.28 -7.75
C PRO A 77 -2.46 12.65 -8.73
N ASP A 78 -3.49 13.33 -8.23
CA ASP A 78 -4.52 13.90 -9.08
C ASP A 78 -3.90 14.95 -10.02
N GLY A 79 -4.33 14.96 -11.29
CA GLY A 79 -3.73 15.80 -12.33
C GLY A 79 -2.54 15.21 -13.10
N MET A 80 -2.02 14.03 -12.73
CA MET A 80 -1.15 13.29 -13.66
C MET A 80 -1.99 12.66 -14.76
N ARG A 81 -1.80 13.11 -16.00
CA ARG A 81 -2.43 12.47 -17.18
C ARG A 81 -2.05 10.99 -17.19
N ARG A 82 -2.99 10.15 -17.61
CA ARG A 82 -2.65 8.78 -18.01
C ARG A 82 -1.74 8.93 -19.23
N GLU A 83 -0.44 8.75 -19.03
CA GLU A 83 0.47 8.51 -20.14
C GLU A 83 0.15 7.09 -20.60
N ASP A 84 -0.66 6.98 -21.65
CA ASP A 84 -1.03 5.68 -22.25
C ASP A 84 0.13 5.11 -23.09
N THR A 85 1.24 5.84 -23.20
CA THR A 85 2.45 5.43 -23.92
C THR A 85 3.42 4.74 -22.96
N MET A 86 3.66 3.46 -23.22
CA MET A 86 4.77 2.71 -22.61
C MET A 86 6.09 3.30 -23.13
N PRO A 87 7.09 3.61 -22.28
CA PRO A 87 8.38 4.08 -22.78
C PRO A 87 9.13 2.88 -23.38
N GLY A 88 9.20 2.81 -24.71
CA GLY A 88 9.95 1.77 -25.42
C GLY A 88 9.54 1.45 -26.85
N ASP A 89 8.98 2.40 -27.61
CA ASP A 89 9.03 2.37 -29.09
C ASP A 89 10.23 3.20 -29.57
#